data_AF-A0A3S0PTD5-F1
#
_entry.id   AF-A0A3S0PTD5-F1
#
_cell.length_a   1.000
_cell.length_b   1.000
_cell.length_c   1.000
_cell.angle_alpha   90.00
_cell.angle_beta   90.00
_cell.angle_gamma   90.00
#
_symmetry.space_group_name_H-M   'P 1'
#
loop_
_entity.id
_entity.type
_entity.pdbx_description
1 polymer ?
#
loop_
_entity_poly.entity_id
_entity_poly.type
_entity_poly.pdbx_seq_one_letter_code
_entity_poly.pdbx_strand_id
1 'polypeptide(L)'
;MGQKTVADIGRQDHLKFAEEELKFCEKNNIRILLRHLNEIPSLLNECTDAPPILYQKGNFDDSLQKLSIVGTRNMTSYGRQFIENFFETTQSYPYASVSGLALGADKEVHEQSIRNRKPTIAVLAHGFRFLYPSKNRKLSEKSFRKEAHCSQNSVLRETRQGKFHSEKPDCSGISPSTIVVETGFGADL
;
A
#
# COMPACT_ATOMS: atom_id res chain seq x y z
N MET A 1 15.69 -20.53 -8.60
CA MET A 1 14.40 -21.06 -8.09
C MET A 1 14.59 -22.55 -7.81
N GLY A 2 14.45 -23.00 -6.55
CA GLY A 2 14.90 -24.33 -6.11
C GLY A 2 13.90 -25.45 -6.45
N GLN A 3 14.42 -26.65 -6.73
CA GLN A 3 13.67 -27.86 -7.10
C GLN A 3 12.48 -28.21 -6.20
N LYS A 4 12.47 -27.75 -4.94
CA LYS A 4 11.35 -27.95 -4.00
C LYS A 4 10.06 -27.25 -4.42
N THR A 5 10.13 -26.09 -5.09
CA THR A 5 8.93 -25.29 -5.43
C THR A 5 8.12 -25.88 -6.59
N VAL A 6 8.77 -26.64 -7.49
CA VAL A 6 8.12 -27.26 -8.65
C VAL A 6 7.32 -28.51 -8.24
N ALA A 7 7.81 -29.26 -7.26
CA ALA A 7 7.15 -30.46 -6.75
C ALA A 7 5.82 -30.18 -6.02
N ASP A 8 5.62 -28.95 -5.55
CA ASP A 8 4.43 -28.53 -4.81
C ASP A 8 3.30 -28.00 -5.72
N ILE A 9 3.55 -27.86 -7.03
CA ILE A 9 2.55 -27.39 -7.99
C ILE A 9 1.41 -28.42 -8.06
N GLY A 10 0.18 -28.00 -7.73
CA GLY A 10 -1.01 -28.86 -7.73
C GLY A 10 -1.30 -29.59 -6.42
N ARG A 11 -0.51 -29.33 -5.35
CA ARG A 11 -0.82 -29.88 -4.01
C ARG A 11 -2.18 -29.36 -3.52
N GLN A 12 -3.02 -30.27 -3.05
CA GLN A 12 -4.41 -29.96 -2.70
C GLN A 12 -4.53 -28.88 -1.60
N ASP A 13 -3.57 -28.82 -0.67
CA ASP A 13 -3.52 -27.78 0.37
C ASP A 13 -3.30 -26.38 -0.20
N HIS A 14 -2.50 -26.25 -1.27
CA HIS A 14 -2.27 -24.96 -1.92
C HIS A 14 -3.49 -24.49 -2.71
N LEU A 15 -4.21 -25.43 -3.34
CA LEU A 15 -5.47 -25.13 -4.02
C LEU A 15 -6.53 -24.64 -3.02
N LYS A 16 -6.69 -25.34 -1.89
CA LYS A 16 -7.59 -24.91 -0.81
C LYS A 16 -7.25 -23.52 -0.29
N PHE A 17 -5.97 -23.25 -0.04
CA PHE A 17 -5.51 -21.93 0.39
C PHE A 17 -5.85 -20.84 -0.65
N ALA A 18 -5.61 -21.10 -1.93
CA ALA A 18 -5.93 -20.15 -3.00
C ALA A 18 -7.45 -19.89 -3.09
N GLU A 19 -8.28 -20.94 -2.97
CA GLU A 19 -9.74 -20.79 -2.94
C GLU A 19 -10.22 -19.94 -1.76
N GLU A 20 -9.66 -20.14 -0.57
CA GLU A 20 -9.96 -19.32 0.60
C GLU A 20 -9.56 -17.86 0.38
N GLU A 21 -8.41 -17.62 -0.25
CA GLU A 21 -7.91 -16.28 -0.54
C GLU A 21 -8.81 -15.55 -1.54
N LEU A 22 -9.23 -16.23 -2.61
CA LEU A 22 -10.21 -15.71 -3.56
C LEU A 22 -11.53 -15.34 -2.88
N LYS A 23 -12.10 -16.26 -2.09
CA LYS A 23 -13.35 -16.01 -1.34
C LYS A 23 -13.21 -14.82 -0.39
N PHE A 24 -12.06 -14.66 0.27
CA PHE A 24 -11.81 -13.51 1.12
C PHE A 24 -11.77 -12.20 0.30
N CYS A 25 -11.09 -12.21 -0.84
CA CYS A 25 -10.97 -11.05 -1.71
C CYS A 25 -12.34 -10.60 -2.23
N GLU A 26 -13.13 -11.54 -2.76
CA GLU A 26 -14.50 -11.30 -3.22
C GLU A 26 -15.37 -10.71 -2.12
N LYS A 27 -15.39 -11.34 -0.93
CA LYS A 27 -16.18 -10.90 0.22
C LYS A 27 -15.85 -9.48 0.68
N ASN A 28 -14.60 -9.05 0.50
CA ASN A 28 -14.10 -7.76 1.00
C ASN A 28 -13.92 -6.70 -0.10
N ASN A 29 -14.36 -6.97 -1.33
CA ASN A 29 -14.16 -6.12 -2.52
C ASN A 29 -12.68 -5.76 -2.73
N ILE A 30 -11.82 -6.78 -2.67
CA ILE A 30 -10.39 -6.66 -2.97
C ILE A 30 -10.18 -7.24 -4.37
N ARG A 31 -9.63 -6.42 -5.27
CA ARG A 31 -9.22 -6.81 -6.60
C ARG A 31 -7.85 -7.49 -6.54
N ILE A 32 -7.68 -8.53 -7.34
CA ILE A 32 -6.41 -9.21 -7.55
C ILE A 32 -5.92 -8.77 -8.92
N LEU A 33 -4.77 -8.11 -8.97
CA LEU A 33 -4.15 -7.62 -10.20
C LEU A 33 -2.95 -8.48 -10.54
N LEU A 34 -2.91 -8.98 -11.77
CA LEU A 34 -1.91 -9.92 -12.24
C LEU A 34 -0.89 -9.20 -13.13
N ARG A 35 0.39 -9.33 -12.77
CA ARG A 35 1.51 -8.72 -13.53
C ARG A 35 1.54 -9.18 -14.99
N HIS A 36 1.38 -10.48 -15.22
CA HIS A 36 1.45 -11.08 -16.56
C HIS A 36 0.28 -10.67 -17.47
N LEU A 37 -0.80 -10.13 -16.91
CA LEU A 37 -1.92 -9.54 -17.65
C LEU A 37 -1.82 -8.01 -17.76
N ASN A 38 -0.71 -7.41 -17.32
CA ASN A 38 -0.48 -5.97 -17.26
C ASN A 38 -1.56 -5.20 -16.45
N GLU A 39 -2.08 -5.81 -15.39
CA GLU A 39 -3.12 -5.19 -14.55
C GLU A 39 -2.56 -4.35 -13.40
N ILE A 40 -1.26 -4.50 -13.09
CA ILE A 40 -0.59 -3.70 -12.06
C ILE A 40 -0.17 -2.33 -12.61
N PRO A 41 0.03 -1.29 -11.76
CA PRO A 41 0.50 0.01 -12.21
C PRO A 41 1.76 -0.08 -13.09
N SER A 42 1.80 0.68 -14.18
CA SER A 42 2.86 0.59 -15.19
C SER A 42 4.26 0.81 -14.60
N LEU A 43 4.42 1.83 -13.77
CA LEU A 43 5.67 2.12 -13.06
C LEU A 43 6.12 0.94 -12.18
N LEU A 44 5.18 0.26 -11.52
CA LEU A 44 5.51 -0.88 -10.69
C LEU A 44 5.95 -2.04 -11.58
N ASN A 45 5.33 -2.22 -12.75
CA ASN A 45 5.68 -3.29 -13.68
C ASN A 45 7.08 -3.13 -14.27
N GLU A 46 7.61 -1.91 -14.34
CA GLU A 46 8.98 -1.59 -14.76
C GLU A 46 10.02 -2.00 -13.71
N CYS A 47 9.63 -2.13 -12.44
CA CYS A 47 10.53 -2.61 -11.39
C CYS A 47 10.94 -4.08 -11.63
N THR A 48 12.23 -4.35 -11.48
CA THR A 48 12.78 -5.71 -11.67
C THR A 48 12.18 -6.73 -10.70
N ASP A 49 11.86 -6.27 -9.49
CA ASP A 49 11.29 -7.02 -8.38
C ASP A 49 9.77 -6.87 -8.26
N ALA A 50 9.09 -6.36 -9.30
CA ALA A 50 7.65 -6.17 -9.25
C ALA A 50 6.91 -7.48 -8.92
N PRO A 51 5.92 -7.43 -8.02
CA PRO A 51 5.24 -8.61 -7.56
C PRO A 51 4.42 -9.25 -8.70
N PRO A 52 4.28 -10.59 -8.74
CA PRO A 52 3.44 -11.25 -9.73
C PRO A 52 1.94 -10.97 -9.52
N ILE A 53 1.55 -10.66 -8.27
CA ILE A 53 0.18 -10.40 -7.85
C ILE A 53 0.18 -9.15 -6.96
N LEU A 54 -0.73 -8.21 -7.21
CA LEU A 54 -0.99 -7.05 -6.37
C LEU A 54 -2.46 -7.07 -5.92
N TYR A 55 -2.69 -7.01 -4.63
CA TYR A 55 -4.03 -6.91 -4.05
C TYR A 55 -4.39 -5.44 -3.88
N GLN A 56 -5.54 -5.03 -4.42
CA GLN A 56 -6.01 -3.65 -4.38
C GLN A 56 -7.40 -3.58 -3.73
N LYS A 57 -7.60 -2.64 -2.81
CA LYS A 57 -8.92 -2.27 -2.32
C LYS A 57 -9.18 -0.79 -2.55
N GLY A 58 -10.40 -0.46 -2.95
CA GLY A 58 -10.71 0.87 -3.49
C GLY A 58 -10.24 0.98 -4.94
N ASN A 59 -10.30 2.19 -5.50
CA ASN A 59 -9.89 2.42 -6.87
C ASN A 59 -8.83 3.52 -6.95
N PHE A 60 -7.91 3.36 -7.89
CA PHE A 60 -6.99 4.41 -8.29
C PHE A 60 -7.63 5.20 -9.41
N ASP A 61 -7.54 6.53 -9.33
CA ASP A 61 -7.74 7.36 -10.50
C ASP A 61 -6.39 7.45 -11.22
N ASP A 62 -6.25 6.69 -12.31
CA ASP A 62 -5.02 6.67 -13.08
C ASP A 62 -4.75 7.96 -13.85
N SER A 63 -5.75 8.86 -13.97
CA SER A 63 -5.55 10.19 -14.54
C SER A 63 -4.80 11.13 -13.59
N LEU A 64 -4.77 10.84 -12.29
CA LEU A 64 -4.07 11.65 -11.31
C LEU A 64 -2.59 11.29 -11.25
N GLN A 65 -1.77 12.33 -11.13
CA GLN A 65 -0.37 12.19 -10.76
C GLN A 65 -0.29 11.58 -9.36
N LYS A 66 0.57 10.60 -9.19
CA LYS A 66 0.80 9.91 -7.92
C LYS A 66 2.07 10.49 -7.30
N LEU A 67 2.04 10.87 -6.03
CA LEU A 67 3.17 11.45 -5.33
C LEU A 67 3.43 10.66 -4.05
N SER A 68 4.55 9.95 -4.01
CA SER A 68 4.98 9.29 -2.78
C SER A 68 5.47 10.32 -1.78
N ILE A 69 4.99 10.25 -0.55
CA ILE A 69 5.48 11.05 0.56
C ILE A 69 5.77 10.09 1.71
N VAL A 70 7.06 9.95 2.04
CA VAL A 70 7.57 8.98 3.01
C VAL A 70 8.51 9.66 4.00
N GLY A 71 8.71 9.02 5.15
CA GLY A 71 9.65 9.52 6.14
C GLY A 71 9.78 8.64 7.37
N THR A 72 10.42 9.20 8.39
CA THR A 72 10.65 8.53 9.68
C THR A 72 9.36 8.16 10.40
N ARG A 73 9.42 7.04 11.13
CA ARG A 73 8.37 6.62 12.07
C ARG A 73 8.27 7.51 13.30
N ASN A 74 9.36 8.19 13.63
CA ASN A 74 9.45 9.15 14.73
C ASN A 74 9.68 10.55 14.16
N MET A 75 8.60 11.16 13.69
CA MET A 75 8.61 12.45 13.00
C MET A 75 8.72 13.60 14.00
N THR A 76 9.52 14.62 13.66
CA THR A 76 9.64 15.82 14.48
C THR A 76 8.45 16.76 14.28
N SER A 77 8.33 17.79 15.12
CA SER A 77 7.35 18.87 14.88
C SER A 77 7.59 19.61 13.57
N TYR A 78 8.86 19.75 13.16
CA TYR A 78 9.24 20.35 11.89
C TYR A 78 8.75 19.51 10.71
N GLY A 79 8.99 18.20 10.73
CA GLY A 79 8.50 17.27 9.70
C GLY A 79 6.97 17.30 9.57
N ARG A 80 6.24 17.36 10.70
CA ARG A 80 4.78 17.51 10.68
C ARG A 80 4.36 18.81 9.99
N GLN A 81 4.96 19.94 10.41
CA GLN A 81 4.63 21.25 9.87
C GLN A 81 4.95 21.34 8.37
N PHE A 82 6.02 20.69 7.92
CA PHE A 82 6.33 20.57 6.50
C PHE A 82 5.21 19.87 5.73
N ILE A 83 4.71 18.73 6.22
CA ILE A 83 3.62 17.99 5.57
C ILE A 83 2.35 18.85 5.54
N GLU A 84 1.98 19.48 6.66
CA GLU A 84 0.84 20.39 6.74
C GLU A 84 0.92 21.51 5.69
N ASN A 85 2.03 22.26 5.68
CA ASN A 85 2.27 23.34 4.73
C ASN A 85 2.29 22.82 3.28
N PHE A 86 2.83 21.64 3.04
CA PHE A 86 2.87 21.03 1.71
C PHE A 86 1.46 20.79 1.17
N PHE A 87 0.57 20.21 1.96
CA PHE A 87 -0.82 19.96 1.53
C PHE A 87 -1.61 21.26 1.35
N GLU A 88 -1.37 22.27 2.18
CA GLU A 88 -1.98 23.60 2.04
C GLU A 88 -1.52 24.28 0.74
N THR A 89 -0.21 24.32 0.49
CA THR A 89 0.36 25.00 -0.68
C THR A 89 0.06 24.29 -2.00
N THR A 90 -0.17 22.97 -1.97
CA THR A 90 -0.46 22.17 -3.17
C THR A 90 -1.96 21.88 -3.35
N GLN A 91 -2.84 22.56 -2.62
CA GLN A 91 -4.28 22.31 -2.64
C GLN A 91 -4.90 22.42 -4.05
N SER A 92 -4.40 23.34 -4.89
CA SER A 92 -4.87 23.54 -6.27
C SER A 92 -4.37 22.51 -7.28
N TYR A 93 -3.32 21.75 -6.96
CA TYR A 93 -2.71 20.78 -7.89
C TYR A 93 -3.39 19.40 -7.80
N PRO A 94 -3.83 18.80 -8.91
CA PRO A 94 -4.46 17.48 -8.88
C PRO A 94 -3.39 16.38 -8.72
N TYR A 95 -3.33 15.77 -7.53
CA TYR A 95 -2.49 14.59 -7.27
C TYR A 95 -3.15 13.66 -6.25
N ALA A 96 -2.70 12.41 -6.25
CA ALA A 96 -2.96 11.41 -5.22
C ALA A 96 -1.68 11.17 -4.41
N SER A 97 -1.76 11.23 -3.08
CA SER A 97 -0.61 10.90 -2.23
C SER A 97 -0.44 9.38 -2.12
N VAL A 98 0.80 8.91 -2.00
CA VAL A 98 1.14 7.50 -1.81
C VAL A 98 2.02 7.38 -0.56
N SER A 99 1.72 6.45 0.36
CA SER A 99 2.53 6.24 1.57
C SER A 99 2.32 4.85 2.19
N GLY A 100 3.19 4.44 3.13
CA GLY A 100 3.30 3.07 3.65
C GLY A 100 2.37 2.69 4.82
N LEU A 101 1.43 3.56 5.19
CA LEU A 101 0.52 3.40 6.34
C LEU A 101 1.23 3.17 7.70
N ALA A 102 2.53 3.47 7.81
CA ALA A 102 3.28 3.35 9.06
C ALA A 102 2.96 4.49 10.04
N LEU A 103 3.53 4.42 11.25
CA LEU A 103 3.55 5.56 12.18
C LEU A 103 4.41 6.71 11.64
N GLY A 104 4.26 7.90 12.22
CA GLY A 104 5.06 9.07 11.86
C GLY A 104 4.59 9.73 10.57
N ALA A 105 5.50 9.91 9.62
CA ALA A 105 5.23 10.64 8.38
C ALA A 105 4.06 10.05 7.58
N ASP A 106 4.03 8.73 7.38
CA ASP A 106 2.99 8.07 6.57
C ASP A 106 1.58 8.33 7.11
N LYS A 107 1.40 8.20 8.43
CA LYS A 107 0.14 8.51 9.10
C LYS A 107 -0.26 9.97 8.85
N GLU A 108 0.66 10.92 9.01
CA GLU A 108 0.38 12.34 8.80
C GLU A 108 -0.01 12.62 7.35
N VAL A 109 0.67 12.03 6.36
CA VAL A 109 0.34 12.15 4.94
C VAL A 109 -1.09 11.72 4.66
N HIS A 110 -1.50 10.55 5.17
CA HIS A 110 -2.87 10.07 5.00
C HIS A 110 -3.88 10.99 5.68
N GLU A 111 -3.62 11.40 6.94
CA GLU A 111 -4.52 12.31 7.66
C GLU A 111 -4.68 13.65 6.93
N GLN A 112 -3.59 14.26 6.46
CA GLN A 112 -3.63 15.53 5.72
C GLN A 112 -4.31 15.38 4.36
N SER A 113 -4.12 14.25 3.67
CA SER A 113 -4.83 13.97 2.41
C SER A 113 -6.34 13.95 2.62
N ILE A 114 -6.80 13.27 3.68
CA ILE A 114 -8.22 13.19 4.03
C ILE A 114 -8.77 14.57 4.40
N ARG A 115 -8.07 15.30 5.28
CA ARG A 115 -8.46 16.67 5.70
C ARG A 115 -8.59 17.61 4.50
N ASN A 116 -7.63 17.55 3.57
CA ASN A 116 -7.59 18.36 2.36
C ASN A 116 -8.39 17.77 1.18
N ARG A 117 -9.13 16.67 1.40
CA ARG A 117 -9.97 15.98 0.41
C ARG A 117 -9.21 15.53 -0.85
N LYS A 118 -7.90 15.31 -0.72
CA LYS A 118 -7.02 14.72 -1.74
C LYS A 118 -7.13 13.19 -1.70
N PRO A 119 -7.13 12.51 -2.86
CA PRO A 119 -7.02 11.06 -2.89
C PRO A 119 -5.71 10.58 -2.25
N THR A 120 -5.76 9.42 -1.60
CA THR A 120 -4.57 8.84 -0.96
C THR A 120 -4.53 7.32 -1.14
N ILE A 121 -3.31 6.82 -1.35
CA ILE A 121 -3.00 5.42 -1.62
C ILE A 121 -2.09 4.92 -0.52
N ALA A 122 -2.56 3.92 0.22
CA ALA A 122 -1.75 3.27 1.24
C ALA A 122 -1.15 1.96 0.73
N VAL A 123 0.17 1.83 0.81
CA VAL A 123 0.92 0.64 0.37
C VAL A 123 1.28 -0.17 1.61
N LEU A 124 0.75 -1.38 1.70
CA LEU A 124 0.81 -2.21 2.89
C LEU A 124 1.95 -3.22 2.80
N ALA A 125 2.80 -3.23 3.83
CA ALA A 125 3.80 -4.27 4.05
C ALA A 125 3.20 -5.66 4.41
N HIS A 126 1.91 -5.74 4.69
CA HIS A 126 1.22 -6.97 5.12
C HIS A 126 -0.07 -7.18 4.36
N GLY A 127 -0.55 -8.43 4.34
CA GLY A 127 -1.84 -8.77 3.74
C GLY A 127 -3.03 -8.06 4.41
N PHE A 128 -4.14 -7.93 3.67
CA PHE A 128 -5.33 -7.23 4.14
C PHE A 128 -6.01 -7.85 5.37
N ARG A 129 -5.72 -9.09 5.75
CA ARG A 129 -6.31 -9.75 6.93
C ARG A 129 -6.08 -8.99 8.24
N PHE A 130 -5.00 -8.21 8.39
CA PHE A 130 -4.80 -7.42 9.61
C PHE A 130 -5.68 -6.16 9.68
N LEU A 131 -6.18 -5.68 8.54
CA LEU A 131 -7.11 -4.57 8.47
C LEU A 131 -8.57 -5.01 8.72
N TYR A 132 -8.84 -6.32 8.78
CA TYR A 132 -10.20 -6.86 8.90
C TYR A 132 -10.30 -8.00 9.93
N PRO A 133 -11.31 -7.97 10.84
CA PRO A 133 -12.41 -7.02 10.89
C PRO A 133 -12.03 -5.77 11.69
N SER A 134 -12.04 -4.59 11.04
CA SER A 134 -11.94 -3.32 11.76
C SER A 134 -13.22 -3.13 12.58
N LYS A 135 -13.10 -3.06 13.91
CA LYS A 135 -14.24 -2.77 14.82
C LYS A 135 -14.93 -1.42 14.51
N ASN A 136 -14.36 -0.60 13.62
CA ASN A 136 -14.85 0.72 13.19
C ASN A 136 -15.23 0.79 11.70
N ARG A 137 -15.81 -0.27 11.13
CA ARG A 137 -16.24 -0.35 9.71
C ARG A 137 -17.05 0.88 9.23
N LYS A 138 -17.87 1.47 10.10
CA LYS A 138 -18.71 2.65 9.79
C LYS A 138 -17.94 3.96 9.57
N LEU A 139 -16.73 4.11 10.13
CA LEU A 139 -15.89 5.29 9.84
C LEU A 139 -15.15 5.11 8.51
N SER A 140 -14.72 3.89 8.23
CA SER A 140 -13.96 3.56 7.01
C SER A 140 -14.81 3.71 5.74
N GLU A 141 -16.10 3.33 5.75
CA GLU A 141 -16.97 3.35 4.55
C GLU A 141 -17.24 4.75 3.98
N LYS A 142 -17.17 5.82 4.79
CA LYS A 142 -17.29 7.21 4.30
C LYS A 142 -15.97 7.79 3.78
N SER A 143 -14.82 7.36 4.33
CA SER A 143 -13.50 7.76 3.84
C SER A 143 -13.05 7.00 2.58
N PHE A 144 -13.57 5.77 2.39
CA PHE A 144 -13.19 4.87 1.29
C PHE A 144 -13.45 5.40 -0.13
N ARG A 145 -14.31 6.41 -0.33
CA ARG A 145 -14.57 6.92 -1.71
C ARG A 145 -13.34 7.52 -2.38
N LYS A 146 -12.33 7.95 -1.61
CA LYS A 146 -11.09 8.55 -2.13
C LYS A 146 -9.81 7.90 -1.59
N GLU A 147 -9.95 6.83 -0.81
CA GLU A 147 -8.84 6.07 -0.26
C GLU A 147 -8.72 4.75 -0.98
N ALA A 148 -7.52 4.45 -1.45
CA ALA A 148 -7.19 3.15 -2.00
C ALA A 148 -6.03 2.54 -1.22
N HIS A 149 -6.01 1.22 -1.16
CA HIS A 149 -5.01 0.46 -0.44
C HIS A 149 -4.46 -0.61 -1.37
N CYS A 150 -3.16 -0.86 -1.31
CA CYS A 150 -2.51 -1.92 -2.07
C CYS A 150 -1.59 -2.74 -1.20
N SER A 151 -1.49 -4.04 -1.49
CA SER A 151 -0.53 -4.93 -0.85
C SER A 151 -0.01 -5.95 -1.84
N GLN A 152 1.29 -6.21 -1.78
CA GLN A 152 1.93 -7.30 -2.54
C GLN A 152 1.85 -8.63 -1.78
N ASN A 153 1.46 -8.58 -0.51
CA ASN A 153 1.42 -9.74 0.36
C ASN A 153 0.08 -10.45 0.31
N SER A 154 0.15 -11.79 0.31
CA SER A 154 -1.03 -12.65 0.37
C SER A 154 -1.96 -12.23 1.49
N VAL A 155 -3.25 -12.18 1.19
CA VAL A 155 -4.27 -11.66 2.09
C VAL A 155 -4.43 -12.56 3.31
N LEU A 156 -4.25 -13.87 3.14
CA LEU A 156 -4.47 -14.86 4.21
C LEU A 156 -3.21 -15.30 4.95
N ARG A 157 -2.02 -15.14 4.34
CA ARG A 157 -0.77 -15.52 5.01
C ARG A 157 -0.53 -14.64 6.23
N GLU A 158 -0.33 -15.29 7.37
CA GLU A 158 0.30 -14.63 8.51
C GLU A 158 1.72 -14.25 8.10
N THR A 159 1.99 -12.95 8.04
CA THR A 159 3.35 -12.44 8.07
C THR A 159 3.95 -12.94 9.38
N ARG A 160 4.86 -13.92 9.31
CA ARG A 160 5.55 -14.49 10.48
C ARG A 160 6.02 -13.34 11.37
N GLN A 161 5.69 -13.38 12.65
CA GLN A 161 5.91 -12.29 13.63
C GLN A 161 7.35 -11.73 13.70
N GLY A 162 8.35 -12.36 13.07
CA GLY A 162 9.72 -11.85 12.95
C GLY A 162 10.07 -11.08 11.67
N LYS A 163 9.15 -10.93 10.70
CA LYS A 163 9.39 -10.27 9.39
C LYS A 163 8.77 -8.88 9.23
N PHE A 164 8.21 -8.29 10.29
CA PHE A 164 7.71 -6.89 10.25
C PHE A 164 8.81 -5.86 9.91
N HIS A 165 10.09 -6.25 10.02
CA HIS A 165 11.24 -5.38 9.76
C HIS A 165 11.79 -5.47 8.33
N SER A 166 11.39 -6.45 7.50
CA SER A 166 12.17 -6.80 6.29
C SER A 166 11.48 -6.53 4.94
N GLU A 167 10.19 -6.21 4.90
CA GLU A 167 9.51 -5.92 3.63
C GLU A 167 8.87 -4.55 3.72
N LYS A 168 9.65 -3.52 3.41
CA LYS A 168 9.11 -2.18 3.25
C LYS A 168 8.17 -2.16 2.04
N PRO A 169 6.99 -1.55 2.16
CA PRO A 169 6.11 -1.42 1.01
C PRO A 169 6.77 -0.47 0.00
N ASP A 170 7.07 -0.97 -1.20
CA ASP A 170 7.63 -0.14 -2.26
C ASP A 170 6.58 0.86 -2.76
N CYS A 171 6.66 2.08 -2.21
CA CYS A 171 5.85 3.21 -2.64
C CYS A 171 6.39 3.81 -3.94
N SER A 172 7.70 3.67 -4.20
CA SER A 172 8.38 4.30 -5.33
C SER A 172 7.94 3.71 -6.67
N GLY A 173 7.71 2.40 -6.74
CA GLY A 173 7.14 1.76 -7.92
C GLY A 173 5.70 2.21 -8.24
N ILE A 174 4.99 2.88 -7.33
CA ILE A 174 3.60 3.33 -7.55
C ILE A 174 3.55 4.79 -8.01
N SER A 175 4.59 5.58 -7.79
CA SER A 175 4.61 7.02 -8.09
C SER A 175 5.83 7.46 -8.90
N PRO A 176 5.69 8.33 -9.91
CA PRO A 176 6.84 8.88 -10.65
C PRO A 176 7.72 9.83 -9.82
N SER A 177 7.27 10.26 -8.64
CA SER A 177 8.00 11.20 -7.78
C SER A 177 7.81 10.87 -6.32
N THR A 178 8.89 11.04 -5.55
CA THR A 178 8.93 10.75 -4.11
C THR A 178 9.50 11.93 -3.34
N ILE A 179 8.79 12.36 -2.30
CA ILE A 179 9.26 13.33 -1.30
C ILE A 179 9.64 12.55 -0.04
N VAL A 180 10.86 12.77 0.40
CA VAL A 180 11.37 12.29 1.68
C VAL A 180 11.31 13.46 2.67
N VAL A 181 10.45 13.34 3.68
CA VAL A 181 10.22 14.43 4.65
C VAL A 181 11.38 14.52 5.64
N GLU A 182 11.66 13.41 6.33
CA GLU A 182 12.73 13.31 7.33
C GLU A 182 13.20 11.86 7.41
N THR A 183 14.50 11.65 7.58
CA THR A 183 15.11 10.33 7.78
C THR A 183 16.11 10.34 8.91
N GLY A 184 16.11 9.29 9.72
CA GLY A 184 17.26 9.00 10.59
C GLY A 184 18.46 8.54 9.75
N PHE A 185 19.67 8.79 10.24
CA PHE A 185 20.88 8.26 9.62
C PHE A 185 20.85 6.72 9.63
N GLY A 186 21.00 6.08 8.47
CA GLY A 186 20.93 4.62 8.32
C GLY A 186 19.50 4.05 8.27
N ALA A 187 18.47 4.89 8.13
CA ALA A 187 17.13 4.41 7.86
C ALA A 187 17.00 4.05 6.37
N ASP A 188 16.82 2.77 6.05
CA ASP A 188 16.33 2.35 4.74
C ASP A 188 14.93 2.95 4.58
N LEU A 189 14.61 3.61 3.47
CA LEU A 189 13.32 4.27 3.20
C LEU A 189 12.36 3.37 2.43
#